data_AF-A0A9D2LSX6-F1
#
_entry.id   AF-A0A9D2LSX6-F1
#
_cell.length_a   1.000
_cell.length_b   1.000
_cell.length_c   1.000
_cell.angle_alpha   90.00
_cell.angle_beta   90.00
_cell.angle_gamma   90.00
#
_symmetry.space_group_name_H-M   'P 1'
#
loop_
_entity.id
_entity.type
_entity.pdbx_description
1 polymer ?
#
loop_
_entity_poly.entity_id
_entity_poly.type
_entity_poly.pdbx_seq_one_letter_code
_entity_poly.pdbx_strand_id
1 'polypeptide(L)' 'MRRHQRDKILYLELGVGYNTPVIIKYPFWKRTMENPQAVYACINAGQAAAPREIVRRSICINGDIGAVLKNLREQENCCA' A
#
# COMPACT_ATOMS: atom_id res chain seq x y z
N MET A 1 1.43 -19.61 -5.70
CA MET A 1 1.28 -18.52 -4.71
C MET A 1 0.62 -19.00 -3.39
N ARG A 2 1.27 -19.86 -2.59
CA ARG A 2 0.75 -20.28 -1.28
C ARG A 2 1.73 -20.10 -0.11
N ARG A 3 3.01 -19.80 -0.38
CA ARG A 3 4.07 -19.89 0.63
C ARG A 3 4.09 -18.78 1.69
N HIS A 4 3.38 -17.67 1.50
CA HIS A 4 3.48 -16.52 2.39
C HIS A 4 2.13 -15.94 2.84
N GLN A 5 1.01 -16.62 2.58
CA GLN A 5 -0.34 -16.05 2.81
C GLN A 5 -0.63 -15.66 4.27
N ARG A 6 0.17 -16.17 5.22
CA ARG A 6 0.08 -15.86 6.65
C ARG A 6 1.31 -15.13 7.19
N ASP A 7 2.25 -14.75 6.34
CA ASP A 7 3.42 -14.00 6.77
C ASP A 7 3.08 -12.50 6.89
N LYS A 8 4.02 -11.73 7.42
CA LYS A 8 3.96 -10.26 7.39
C LYS A 8 4.14 -9.79 5.95
N ILE A 9 3.03 -9.55 5.24
CA ILE A 9 3.02 -9.09 3.85
C ILE A 9 2.71 -7.59 3.78
N LEU A 10 3.47 -6.87 2.94
CA LEU A 10 3.12 -5.53 2.49
C LEU A 10 2.46 -5.59 1.10
N TYR A 11 1.23 -5.10 1.01
CA TYR A 11 0.54 -4.86 -0.25
C TYR A 11 0.74 -3.41 -0.68
N LEU A 12 1.72 -3.16 -1.56
CA LEU A 12 2.12 -1.81 -2.01
C LEU A 12 1.45 -1.42 -3.34
N GLU A 13 0.58 -0.42 -3.29
CA GLU A 13 -0.12 0.18 -4.43
C GLU A 13 0.52 1.53 -4.81
N LEU A 14 0.95 1.69 -6.07
CA LEU A 14 1.57 2.91 -6.57
C LEU A 14 0.77 3.47 -7.74
N GLY A 15 0.16 4.64 -7.59
CA GLY A 15 -0.51 5.38 -8.67
C GLY A 15 -1.76 4.70 -9.24
N VAL A 16 -2.34 3.76 -8.50
CA VAL A 16 -3.58 3.10 -8.94
C VAL A 16 -4.76 3.98 -8.55
N GLY A 17 -5.41 4.54 -9.56
CA GLY A 17 -6.66 5.25 -9.42
C GLY A 17 -7.89 4.34 -9.55
N TYR A 18 -9.05 4.96 -9.67
CA TYR A 18 -10.34 4.29 -9.81
C TYR A 18 -10.73 3.92 -11.25
N ASN A 19 -9.82 4.04 -12.21
CA ASN A 19 -10.07 3.62 -13.59
C ASN A 19 -10.12 2.09 -13.72
N THR A 20 -9.29 1.37 -12.95
CA THR A 20 -9.19 -0.11 -12.98
C THR A 20 -9.02 -0.72 -11.58
N PRO A 21 -9.90 -0.39 -10.62
CA PRO A 21 -9.71 -0.77 -9.22
C PRO A 21 -9.83 -2.29 -8.99
N VAL A 22 -10.46 -3.01 -9.92
CA VAL A 22 -10.64 -4.48 -9.88
C VAL A 22 -9.32 -5.24 -10.05
N ILE A 23 -8.30 -4.65 -10.70
CA ILE A 23 -7.04 -5.36 -10.99
C ILE A 23 -6.09 -5.35 -9.79
N ILE A 24 -5.97 -4.22 -9.06
CA ILE A 24 -4.99 -4.07 -7.96
C ILE A 24 -5.65 -3.68 -6.64
N LYS A 25 -6.41 -2.57 -6.64
CA LYS A 25 -6.94 -1.95 -5.42
C LYS A 25 -7.82 -2.89 -4.61
N TYR A 26 -8.84 -3.47 -5.23
CA TYR A 26 -9.78 -4.38 -4.56
C TYR A 26 -9.15 -5.73 -4.17
N PRO A 27 -8.33 -6.38 -5.03
CA PRO A 27 -7.59 -7.55 -4.61
C PRO A 27 -6.68 -7.30 -3.42
N PHE A 28 -5.95 -6.17 -3.37
CA PHE A 28 -5.06 -5.86 -2.25
C PHE A 28 -5.84 -5.63 -0.96
N TRP A 29 -6.98 -4.95 -1.02
CA TRP A 29 -7.87 -4.80 0.13
C TRP A 29 -8.38 -6.15 0.62
N LYS A 30 -8.88 -6.99 -0.30
CA LYS A 30 -9.36 -8.34 0.02
C LYS A 30 -8.28 -9.17 0.69
N ARG A 31 -7.06 -9.18 0.15
CA ARG A 31 -5.94 -9.90 0.73
C ARG A 31 -5.52 -9.36 2.10
N THR A 32 -5.57 -8.06 2.29
CA THR A 32 -5.28 -7.43 3.59
C THR A 32 -6.36 -7.75 4.63
N MET A 33 -7.63 -7.86 4.21
CA MET A 33 -8.71 -8.36 5.07
C MET A 33 -8.52 -9.84 5.44
N GLU A 34 -8.10 -10.67 4.48
CA GLU A 34 -7.87 -12.11 4.67
C GLU A 34 -6.67 -12.44 5.58
N ASN A 35 -5.62 -11.60 5.59
CA ASN A 35 -4.44 -11.77 6.44
C ASN A 35 -4.33 -10.65 7.48
N PRO A 36 -4.66 -10.90 8.77
CA PRO A 36 -4.55 -9.92 9.84
C PRO A 36 -3.14 -9.35 10.06
N GLN A 37 -2.09 -10.06 9.66
CA GLN A 37 -0.69 -9.61 9.76
C GLN A 37 -0.22 -8.80 8.55
N ALA A 38 -1.05 -8.69 7.49
CA ALA A 38 -0.74 -7.89 6.33
C ALA A 38 -0.98 -6.39 6.59
N VAL A 39 -0.15 -5.58 5.94
CA VAL A 39 -0.25 -4.13 5.87
C VAL A 39 -0.53 -3.74 4.42
N TYR A 40 -1.41 -2.78 4.23
CA TYR A 40 -1.66 -2.16 2.94
C TYR A 40 -0.96 -0.79 2.90
N ALA A 41 -0.26 -0.47 1.82
CA ALA A 41 0.27 0.87 1.60
C ALA A 41 -0.14 1.36 0.22
N CYS A 42 -0.64 2.59 0.11
CA CYS A 42 -0.93 3.22 -1.16
C CYS A 42 -0.31 4.60 -1.26
N ILE A 43 0.29 4.87 -2.42
CA ILE A 43 0.87 6.16 -2.77
C ILE A 43 0.18 6.63 -4.04
N ASN A 44 -0.62 7.69 -3.94
CA ASN A 44 -1.30 8.27 -5.10
C ASN A 44 -1.69 9.73 -4.85
N ALA A 45 -1.55 10.59 -5.86
CA ALA A 45 -1.93 11.99 -5.77
C ALA A 45 -3.45 12.13 -5.94
N GLY A 46 -4.14 12.49 -4.87
CA GLY A 46 -5.57 12.75 -4.82
C GLY A 46 -6.47 11.52 -4.62
N GLN A 47 -5.93 10.29 -4.67
CA GLN A 47 -6.72 9.05 -4.56
C GLN A 47 -6.12 8.01 -3.60
N ALA A 48 -5.26 8.44 -2.66
CA ALA A 48 -4.73 7.57 -1.62
C ALA A 48 -5.79 7.31 -0.53
N ALA A 49 -6.46 6.16 -0.61
CA ALA A 49 -7.48 5.74 0.35
C ALA A 49 -7.48 4.22 0.59
N ALA A 50 -7.96 3.85 1.78
CA ALA A 50 -8.21 2.48 2.22
C ALA A 50 -9.62 2.36 2.83
N PRO A 51 -10.27 1.19 2.76
CA PRO A 51 -11.59 0.99 3.32
C PRO A 51 -11.51 0.84 4.85
N ARG A 52 -12.63 1.09 5.54
CA ARG A 52 -12.71 1.20 7.01
C ARG A 52 -12.20 -0.05 7.72
N GLU A 53 -12.39 -1.20 7.12
CA GLU A 53 -12.05 -2.54 7.63
C GLU A 53 -10.54 -2.73 7.82
N ILE A 54 -9.71 -2.06 7.00
CA ILE A 54 -8.24 -2.19 7.04
C ILE A 54 -7.53 -0.89 7.38
N VAL A 55 -8.25 0.19 7.70
CA VAL A 55 -7.66 1.51 7.94
C VAL A 55 -6.57 1.51 9.00
N ARG A 56 -6.74 0.71 10.07
CA ARG A 56 -5.74 0.57 11.15
C ARG A 56 -4.45 -0.14 10.73
N ARG A 57 -4.46 -0.81 9.58
CA ARG A 57 -3.34 -1.56 8.99
C ARG A 57 -2.98 -1.00 7.61
N SER A 58 -3.31 0.27 7.38
CA SER A 58 -3.11 0.94 6.10
C SER A 58 -2.23 2.18 6.25
N ILE A 59 -1.34 2.38 5.29
CA ILE A 59 -0.51 3.57 5.14
C ILE A 59 -0.93 4.25 3.83
N CYS A 60 -1.65 5.36 3.92
CA CYS A 60 -2.12 6.11 2.75
C CYS A 60 -1.31 7.39 2.61
N ILE A 61 -0.47 7.47 1.59
CA ILE A 61 0.35 8.65 1.29
C ILE A 61 -0.27 9.37 0.09
N ASN A 62 -0.87 10.52 0.36
CA ASN A 62 -1.38 11.39 -0.69
C ASN A 62 -0.26 12.30 -1.19
N GLY A 63 0.30 12.00 -2.37
CA GLY A 63 1.40 12.78 -2.93
C GLY A 63 1.92 12.23 -4.25
N ASP A 64 2.82 13.00 -4.86
CA ASP A 64 3.56 12.56 -6.03
C ASP A 64 4.43 11.34 -5.70
N ILE A 65 4.28 10.28 -6.50
CA ILE A 65 4.95 9.00 -6.23
C ILE A 65 6.47 9.14 -6.36
N GLY A 66 6.96 9.94 -7.31
CA GLY A 66 8.38 10.17 -7.52
C GLY A 66 9.01 10.87 -6.32
N ALA A 67 8.38 11.92 -5.82
CA ALA A 67 8.83 12.66 -4.63
C ALA A 67 8.83 11.78 -3.38
N VAL A 68 7.77 10.99 -3.15
CA VAL A 68 7.67 10.10 -1.99
C VAL A 68 8.77 9.04 -2.03
N LEU A 69 8.98 8.37 -3.18
CA LEU A 69 10.04 7.37 -3.32
C LEU A 69 11.44 7.96 -3.19
N LYS A 70 11.65 9.18 -3.70
CA LYS A 70 12.91 9.91 -3.53
C LYS A 70 13.20 10.16 -2.04
N ASN A 71 12.22 10.69 -1.30
CA ASN A 71 12.36 10.95 0.13
C ASN A 71 12.66 9.66 0.92
N LEU A 72 11.96 8.56 0.61
CA LEU A 72 12.19 7.26 1.26
C LEU A 72 13.62 6.77 1.06
N ARG A 73 14.17 6.89 -0.16
CA ARG A 73 15.55 6.52 -0.45
C ARG A 73 16.57 7.42 0.26
N GLU A 74 16.27 8.71 0.40
CA GLU A 74 17.17 9.66 1.08
C GLU A 74 17.19 9.46 2.60
N GLN A 75 16.11 8.95 3.19
CA GLN A 75 16.08 8.60 4.62
C GLN A 75 16.99 7.40 4.95
N GLU A 76 17.23 6.48 4.01
CA GLU A 76 18.18 5.37 4.21
C GLU A 76 19.63 5.88 4.39
N ASN A 77 19.96 7.05 3.84
CA ASN A 77 21.30 7.63 3.93
C ASN A 77 21.53 8.52 5.16
N CYS A 78 20.49 8.79 5.97
CA CYS A 78 20.61 9.64 7.15
C CYS A 78 20.86 8.84 8.44
N CYS A 79 20.65 7.53 8.40
CA CYS A 79 20.92 6.58 9.49
C CYS A 79 22.17 5.71 9.24
N ALA A 80 22.98 6.03 8.24
CA ALA A 80 24.24 5.36 7.90
C ALA A 80 25.46 6.19 8.31
#